data_AF-A0A9X5BKC3-F1
#
_entry.id   AF-A0A9X5BKC3-F1
#
_cell.length_a   1.000
_cell.length_b   1.000
_cell.length_c   1.000
_cell.angle_alpha   90.00
_cell.angle_beta   90.00
_cell.angle_gamma   90.00
#
_symmetry.space_group_name_H-M   'P 1'
#
loop_
_entity.id
_entity.type
_entity.pdbx_description
1 polymer ?
#
loop_
_entity_poly.entity_id
_entity_poly.type
_entity_poly.pdbx_seq_one_letter_code
_entity_poly.pdbx_strand_id
1 'polypeptide(L)'
;MCMTITEMNEAMEQIQEWKRIKEEAEDNISALNVKVIEFLQETDECEAVDKKGNPIRKFIGNIFKATLSKGERETVDKAEVKKLLNEEDYQKVSKVSIYPVLRIS
;
A
#
# COMPACT_ATOMS: atom_id res chain seq x y z
N MET A 1 -5.87 5.66 33.75
CA MET A 1 -7.35 5.79 33.78
C MET A 1 -7.87 5.22 32.49
N CYS A 2 -8.82 4.28 32.55
CA CYS A 2 -9.49 3.77 31.37
C CYS A 2 -10.56 4.76 30.94
N MET A 3 -10.73 4.97 29.63
CA MET A 3 -11.77 5.85 29.09
C MET A 3 -13.16 5.38 29.56
N THR A 4 -14.05 6.32 29.78
CA THR A 4 -15.47 6.06 30.02
C THR A 4 -16.17 5.67 28.72
N ILE A 5 -17.39 5.10 28.82
CA ILE A 5 -18.19 4.74 27.65
C ILE A 5 -18.53 5.98 26.80
N THR A 6 -18.77 7.12 27.45
CA THR A 6 -19.06 8.39 26.75
C THR A 6 -17.87 8.85 25.92
N GLU A 7 -16.67 8.87 26.51
CA GLU A 7 -15.43 9.23 25.80
C GLU A 7 -15.12 8.23 24.67
N MET A 8 -15.44 6.95 24.85
CA MET A 8 -15.31 5.94 23.80
C MET A 8 -16.25 6.22 22.62
N ASN A 9 -17.50 6.60 22.89
CA ASN A 9 -18.46 6.93 21.82
C ASN A 9 -18.04 8.18 21.05
N GLU A 10 -17.60 9.23 21.75
CA GLU A 10 -17.04 10.43 21.12
C GLU A 10 -15.82 10.10 20.25
N ALA A 11 -14.93 9.22 20.73
CA ALA A 11 -13.79 8.75 19.94
C ALA A 11 -14.23 7.99 18.69
N MET A 12 -15.29 7.18 18.77
CA MET A 12 -15.83 6.45 17.61
C MET A 12 -16.44 7.40 16.55
N GLU A 13 -17.15 8.44 16.97
CA GLU A 13 -17.68 9.48 16.07
C GLU A 13 -16.55 10.24 15.36
N GLN A 14 -15.51 10.63 16.11
CA GLN A 14 -14.34 11.28 15.53
C GLN A 14 -13.62 10.37 14.53
N ILE A 15 -13.48 9.08 14.84
CA ILE A 15 -12.87 8.11 13.91
C ILE A 15 -13.66 8.03 12.60
N GLN A 16 -14.99 8.04 12.67
CA GLN A 16 -15.83 8.00 11.47
C GLN A 16 -15.63 9.26 10.60
N GLU A 17 -15.60 10.43 11.22
CA GLU A 17 -15.37 11.69 10.51
C GLU A 17 -13.99 11.71 9.84
N TRP A 18 -12.94 11.30 10.57
CA TRP A 18 -11.59 11.23 10.01
C TRP A 18 -11.45 10.20 8.89
N LYS A 19 -12.17 9.07 8.96
CA LYS A 19 -12.22 8.10 7.84
C LYS A 19 -12.79 8.75 6.58
N ARG A 20 -13.86 9.53 6.70
CA ARG A 20 -14.47 10.24 5.56
C ARG A 20 -13.49 11.25 4.94
N ILE A 21 -12.87 12.08 5.77
CA ILE A 21 -11.87 13.06 5.31
C ILE A 21 -10.69 12.37 4.62
N LYS A 22 -10.23 11.25 5.20
CA LYS A 22 -9.15 10.44 4.63
C LYS A 22 -9.53 9.90 3.25
N GLU A 23 -10.73 9.36 3.09
CA GLU A 23 -11.22 8.83 1.81
C GLU A 23 -11.26 9.94 0.75
N GLU A 24 -11.82 11.11 1.08
CA GLU A 24 -11.85 12.27 0.17
C GLU A 24 -10.42 12.74 -0.22
N ALA A 25 -9.49 12.74 0.74
CA ALA A 25 -8.10 13.09 0.47
C ALA A 25 -7.41 12.03 -0.43
N GLU A 26 -7.64 10.74 -0.18
CA GLU A 26 -7.11 9.64 -0.98
C GLU A 26 -7.66 9.67 -2.42
N ASP A 27 -8.93 10.01 -2.61
CA ASP A 27 -9.55 10.18 -3.93
C ASP A 27 -8.95 11.36 -4.69
N ASN A 28 -8.81 12.51 -4.04
CA ASN A 28 -8.18 13.69 -4.64
C ASN A 28 -6.72 13.44 -5.02
N ILE A 29 -5.96 12.76 -4.15
CA ILE A 29 -4.58 12.36 -4.44
C ILE A 29 -4.54 11.37 -5.61
N SER A 30 -5.46 10.41 -5.65
CA SER A 30 -5.55 9.42 -6.74
C SER A 30 -5.85 10.09 -8.09
N ALA A 31 -6.77 11.05 -8.13
CA ALA A 31 -7.06 11.83 -9.34
C ALA A 31 -5.85 12.63 -9.83
N LEU A 32 -5.05 13.20 -8.92
CA LEU A 32 -3.80 13.88 -9.27
C LEU A 32 -2.72 12.89 -9.74
N ASN A 33 -2.62 11.72 -9.11
CA ASN A 33 -1.67 10.68 -9.51
C ASN A 33 -1.92 10.19 -10.94
N VAL A 34 -3.18 10.05 -11.36
CA VAL A 34 -3.52 9.69 -12.75
C VAL A 34 -2.95 10.71 -13.73
N LYS A 35 -3.16 12.01 -13.48
CA LYS A 35 -2.61 13.08 -14.34
C LYS A 35 -1.08 13.07 -14.41
N VAL A 36 -0.42 12.78 -13.29
CA VAL A 36 1.05 12.66 -13.25
C VAL A 36 1.51 11.44 -14.04
N ILE A 37 0.79 10.32 -13.97
CA ILE A 37 1.09 9.12 -14.76
C ILE A 37 0.94 9.38 -16.25
N GLU A 38 -0.16 10.02 -16.67
CA GLU A 38 -0.41 10.42 -18.06
C GLU A 38 0.74 11.28 -18.60
N PHE A 39 1.11 12.33 -17.87
CA PHE A 39 2.25 13.18 -18.24
C PHE A 39 3.56 12.41 -18.38
N LEU A 40 3.88 11.50 -17.44
CA LEU A 40 5.09 10.68 -17.49
C LEU A 40 5.10 9.68 -18.66
N GLN A 41 3.93 9.22 -19.11
CA GLN A 41 3.80 8.28 -20.22
C GLN A 41 3.86 8.97 -21.58
N GLU A 42 3.21 10.13 -21.72
CA GLU A 42 3.13 10.89 -22.97
C GLU A 42 4.41 11.69 -23.27
N THR A 43 5.21 12.00 -22.25
CA THR A 43 6.43 12.80 -22.42
C THR A 43 7.65 11.91 -22.61
N ASP A 44 8.24 11.96 -23.80
CA ASP A 44 9.47 11.21 -24.13
C ASP A 44 10.68 11.65 -23.31
N GLU A 45 10.76 12.93 -22.92
CA GLU A 45 11.83 13.44 -22.03
C GLU A 45 11.82 12.80 -20.64
N CYS A 46 10.72 12.14 -20.26
CA CYS A 46 10.64 11.41 -19.00
C CYS A 46 11.26 10.01 -19.08
N GLU A 47 11.67 9.53 -20.27
CA GLU A 47 12.35 8.24 -20.39
C GLU A 47 13.69 8.23 -19.64
N ALA A 48 13.84 7.25 -18.74
CA ALA A 48 15.04 7.07 -17.95
C ALA A 48 15.32 5.59 -17.71
N VAL A 49 16.51 5.32 -17.17
CA VAL A 49 16.93 3.98 -16.80
C VAL A 49 17.24 3.96 -15.30
N ASP A 50 16.81 2.92 -14.60
CA ASP A 50 17.12 2.75 -13.18
C ASP A 50 18.59 2.29 -12.98
N LYS A 51 19.02 2.17 -11.72
CA LYS A 51 20.39 1.70 -11.40
C LYS A 51 20.69 0.27 -11.86
N LYS A 52 19.67 -0.51 -12.21
CA LYS A 52 19.74 -1.92 -12.63
C LYS A 52 19.60 -2.09 -14.14
N GLY A 53 19.41 -1.01 -14.90
CA GLY A 53 19.24 -1.07 -16.35
C GLY A 53 17.79 -1.19 -16.82
N ASN A 54 16.79 -1.13 -15.93
CA ASN A 54 15.38 -1.25 -16.31
C ASN A 54 14.83 0.09 -16.81
N PRO A 55 13.98 0.07 -17.86
CA PRO A 55 13.31 1.27 -18.35
C PRO A 55 12.30 1.78 -17.31
N ILE A 56 12.40 3.05 -16.97
CA ILE A 56 11.50 3.76 -16.06
C ILE A 56 11.09 5.09 -16.69
N ARG A 57 10.01 5.70 -16.19
CA ARG A 57 9.69 7.10 -16.50
C ARG A 57 9.95 7.95 -15.26
N LYS A 58 10.64 9.08 -15.40
CA LYS A 58 11.05 9.93 -14.28
C LYS A 58 10.90 11.41 -14.61
N PHE A 59 10.30 12.15 -13.68
CA PHE A 59 10.23 13.61 -13.71
C PHE A 59 10.83 14.18 -12.42
N ILE A 60 11.64 15.24 -12.54
CA ILE A 60 12.24 15.94 -11.40
C ILE A 60 11.56 17.31 -11.32
N GLY A 61 10.63 17.46 -10.37
CA GLY A 61 9.98 18.74 -10.11
C GLY A 61 10.74 19.58 -9.09
N ASN A 62 10.23 20.79 -8.84
CA ASN A 62 10.85 21.75 -7.92
C ASN A 62 10.82 21.30 -6.45
N ILE A 63 9.81 20.50 -6.06
CA ILE A 63 9.59 20.06 -4.68
C ILE A 63 9.90 18.57 -4.50
N PHE A 64 9.46 17.73 -5.44
CA PHE A 64 9.66 16.28 -5.38
C PHE A 64 9.89 15.69 -6.78
N LYS A 65 10.41 14.46 -6.79
CA LYS A 65 10.58 13.65 -7.99
C LYS A 65 9.42 12.65 -8.13
N ALA A 66 8.94 12.46 -9.35
CA ALA A 66 8.01 11.40 -9.70
C ALA A 66 8.76 10.30 -10.46
N THR A 67 8.48 9.04 -10.17
CA THR A 67 9.07 7.90 -10.87
C THR A 67 8.03 6.82 -11.06
N LEU A 68 7.79 6.44 -12.30
CA LEU A 68 6.89 5.37 -12.69
C LEU A 68 7.74 4.16 -13.11
N SER A 69 7.53 3.04 -12.43
CA SER A 69 8.21 1.77 -12.67
C SER A 69 7.22 0.63 -12.48
N LYS A 70 7.47 -0.51 -13.13
CA LYS A 70 6.64 -1.70 -12.96
C LYS A 70 6.94 -2.35 -11.61
N GLY A 71 5.92 -2.49 -10.77
CA GLY A 71 5.99 -3.29 -9.55
C GLY A 71 5.44 -4.69 -9.81
N GLU A 72 6.17 -5.72 -9.41
CA GLU A 72 5.72 -7.11 -9.48
C GLU A 72 5.60 -7.65 -8.06
N ARG A 73 4.54 -8.41 -7.80
CA ARG A 73 4.34 -9.11 -6.54
C ARG A 73 3.94 -10.55 -6.82
N GLU A 74 4.79 -11.48 -6.43
CA GLU A 74 4.44 -12.89 -6.41
C GLU A 74 3.59 -13.20 -5.16
N THR A 75 2.46 -13.87 -5.37
CA THR A 75 1.61 -14.37 -4.29
C THR A 75 1.57 -15.88 -4.40
N VAL A 76 2.06 -16.57 -3.37
CA VAL A 76 2.12 -18.03 -3.32
C VAL A 76 0.89 -18.56 -2.60
N ASP A 77 0.20 -19.53 -3.21
CA ASP A 77 -0.91 -20.24 -2.57
C ASP A 77 -0.39 -21.19 -1.49
N LYS A 78 -0.60 -20.81 -0.24
CA LYS A 78 -0.18 -21.60 0.92
C LYS A 78 -0.89 -22.94 1.01
N ALA A 79 -2.11 -23.08 0.47
CA ALA A 79 -2.86 -24.33 0.50
C ALA A 79 -2.25 -25.36 -0.46
N GLU A 80 -1.86 -24.94 -1.67
CA GLU A 80 -1.16 -25.81 -2.62
C GLU A 80 0.23 -26.18 -2.11
N VAL A 81 0.97 -25.23 -1.52
CA VAL A 81 2.29 -25.52 -0.91
C VAL A 81 2.20 -26.56 0.21
N LYS A 82 1.13 -26.53 1.02
CA LYS A 82 0.88 -27.54 2.06
C LYS A 82 0.62 -28.95 1.51
N LYS A 83 0.15 -29.10 0.26
CA LYS A 83 0.00 -30.42 -0.36
C LYS A 83 1.33 -31.01 -0.83
N LEU A 84 2.31 -30.14 -1.11
CA LEU A 84 3.63 -30.53 -1.61
C LEU A 84 4.63 -30.84 -0.49
N LEU A 85 4.42 -30.26 0.70
CA LEU A 85 5.29 -30.42 1.86
C LEU A 85 4.62 -31.30 2.92
N ASN A 86 5.41 -32.18 3.54
CA ASN A 86 4.99 -32.85 4.76
C ASN A 86 4.93 -31.85 5.93
N GLU A 87 4.21 -32.19 6.98
CA GLU A 87 3.94 -31.28 8.10
C GLU A 87 5.21 -30.79 8.81
N GLU A 88 6.20 -31.66 8.97
CA GLU A 88 7.51 -31.32 9.54
C GLU A 88 8.28 -30.31 8.69
N ASP A 89 8.24 -30.45 7.36
CA ASP A 89 8.94 -29.56 6.44
C ASP A 89 8.22 -28.21 6.32
N TYR A 90 6.89 -28.22 6.37
CA TYR A 90 6.10 -27.00 6.41
C TYR A 90 6.38 -26.18 7.66
N GLN A 91 6.57 -26.81 8.83
CA GLN A 91 6.91 -26.11 10.07
C GLN A 91 8.26 -25.39 9.99
N LYS A 92 9.27 -25.95 9.32
CA LYS A 92 10.59 -25.32 9.15
C LYS A 92 10.53 -24.00 8.39
N VAL A 93 9.56 -23.86 7.48
CA VAL A 93 9.39 -22.67 6.63
C VAL A 93 8.26 -21.74 7.08
N SER A 94 7.46 -22.18 8.06
CA SER A 94 6.32 -21.42 8.59
C SER A 94 6.74 -20.50 9.74
N LYS A 95 6.33 -19.23 9.66
CA LYS A 95 6.46 -18.26 10.75
C LYS A 95 5.08 -17.72 11.12
N VAL A 96 4.68 -17.91 12.37
CA VAL A 96 3.40 -17.41 12.89
C VAL A 96 3.68 -16.30 13.90
N SER A 97 3.22 -15.08 13.60
CA SER A 97 3.22 -13.95 14.52
C SER A 97 1.78 -13.64 14.96
N ILE A 98 1.59 -13.43 16.26
CA ILE A 98 0.30 -13.05 16.84
C ILE A 98 0.41 -11.58 17.26
N TYR A 99 -0.49 -10.74 16.76
CA TYR A 99 -0.57 -9.33 17.09
C TYR A 99 -2.02 -8.88 17.22
N PRO A 100 -2.33 -7.91 18.11
CA PRO A 100 -3.68 -7.41 18.26
C PRO A 100 -4.10 -6.68 16.98
N VAL A 101 -5.33 -6.93 16.53
CA VAL A 101 -5.95 -6.23 15.41
C VAL A 101 -7.24 -5.59 15.90
N LEU A 102 -7.30 -4.25 15.81
CA LEU A 102 -8.52 -3.49 16.04
C LEU A 102 -9.26 -3.32 14.71
N ARG A 103 -10.49 -3.83 14.62
CA ARG A 103 -11.37 -3.63 13.48
C ARG A 103 -12.51 -2.71 13.88
N ILE A 104 -12.53 -1.51 13.32
CA ILE A 104 -13.64 -0.57 13.43
C ILE A 104 -14.24 -0.48 12.04
N SER A 105 -15.42 -1.08 11.83
CA SER A 105 -16.19 -0.95 10.60
C SER A 105 -17.09 0.26 10.72
#